data_AF-A0A3B8LS57-F1
#
_entry.id   AF-A0A3B8LS57-F1
#
_cell.length_a   1.000
_cell.length_b   1.000
_cell.length_c   1.000
_cell.angle_alpha   90.00
_cell.angle_beta   90.00
_cell.angle_gamma   90.00
#
_symmetry.space_group_name_H-M   'P 1'
#
loop_
_entity.id
_entity.type
_entity.pdbx_description
1 polymer ?
#
loop_
_entity_poly.entity_id
_entity_poly.type
_entity_poly.pdbx_seq_one_letter_code
_entity_poly.pdbx_strand_id
1 'polypeptide(L)'
;MPGVMPGVPMAMPNQGNPAGGGLVNEGLYTAIEVHWSAIQAEIVKIDMLRKQVDGMMSELSGLNRDLNYDENTHTSRQDKDAWDDARRMMRNAHMQLSRCQKACDVGDTQSAGKKEWMKELHDTQILPRRPIENPTAIEGEFQHFRKMLITLENQVNAALASAATEGVGRARRVLAEIATKVRKAKKV
;
A
#
# COMPACT_ATOMS: atom_id res chain seq x y z
N MET A 1 26.52 12.12 -31.12
CA MET A 1 26.76 12.63 -29.77
C MET A 1 25.53 12.35 -28.92
N PRO A 2 25.65 11.57 -27.83
CA PRO A 2 24.64 11.51 -26.79
C PRO A 2 25.19 12.04 -25.45
N GLY A 3 24.50 13.01 -24.88
CA GLY A 3 24.81 13.60 -23.58
C GLY A 3 24.48 12.64 -22.43
N VAL A 4 25.46 12.43 -21.57
CA VAL A 4 25.34 11.67 -20.31
C VAL A 4 24.90 12.66 -19.23
N MET A 5 23.75 12.41 -18.60
CA MET A 5 23.32 13.15 -17.41
C MET A 5 24.25 12.83 -16.23
N PRO A 6 24.70 13.82 -15.44
CA PRO A 6 25.52 13.54 -14.27
C PRO A 6 24.65 12.88 -13.18
N GLY A 7 25.11 11.71 -12.70
CA GLY A 7 24.53 11.02 -11.57
C GLY A 7 24.51 11.90 -10.32
N VAL A 8 23.40 11.84 -9.60
CA VAL A 8 23.24 12.49 -8.29
C VAL A 8 24.28 11.88 -7.34
N PRO A 9 25.13 12.68 -6.67
CA PRO A 9 26.10 12.15 -5.73
C PRO A 9 25.37 11.64 -4.50
N MET A 10 25.35 10.31 -4.31
CA MET A 10 25.08 9.69 -3.01
C MET A 10 26.20 10.13 -2.07
N ALA A 11 25.90 11.05 -1.15
CA ALA A 11 26.83 11.46 -0.11
C ALA A 11 27.11 10.24 0.79
N MET A 12 28.28 9.64 0.63
CA MET A 12 28.79 8.67 1.60
C MET A 12 29.16 9.41 2.88
N PRO A 13 28.80 8.90 4.08
CA PRO A 13 29.26 9.48 5.32
C PRO A 13 30.79 9.38 5.42
N ASN A 14 31.42 10.52 5.65
CA ASN A 14 32.83 10.70 5.90
C ASN A 14 33.29 9.81 7.07
N GLN A 15 34.29 8.97 6.84
CA GLN A 15 34.84 8.06 7.84
C GLN A 15 35.73 8.86 8.81
N GLY A 16 35.12 9.41 9.87
CA GLY A 16 35.78 10.13 10.95
C GLY A 16 36.21 9.21 12.09
N ASN A 17 37.44 9.39 12.56
CA ASN A 17 38.16 8.60 13.56
C ASN A 17 37.53 8.60 14.98
N PRO A 18 37.62 7.51 15.78
CA PRO A 18 36.91 7.36 17.05
C PRO A 18 37.69 8.01 18.20
N ALA A 19 37.28 9.22 18.60
CA ALA A 19 37.73 9.84 19.85
C ALA A 19 36.58 10.64 20.46
N GLY A 20 35.76 9.97 21.26
CA GLY A 20 34.71 10.63 22.02
C GLY A 20 33.97 9.63 22.88
N GLY A 21 34.29 9.60 24.18
CA GLY A 21 33.41 9.05 25.22
C GLY A 21 32.15 9.92 25.34
N GLY A 22 31.36 9.97 24.27
CA GLY A 22 30.09 10.67 24.23
C GLY A 22 29.08 9.89 25.07
N LEU A 23 28.49 10.56 26.05
CA LEU A 23 27.36 10.01 26.81
C LEU A 23 26.26 9.62 25.83
N VAL A 24 25.77 8.38 25.93
CA VAL A 24 24.62 7.91 25.17
C VAL A 24 23.40 8.72 25.59
N ASN A 25 22.70 9.30 24.63
CA ASN A 25 21.44 9.99 24.89
C ASN A 25 20.33 8.94 24.94
N GLU A 26 20.10 8.38 26.14
CA GLU A 26 19.10 7.31 26.36
C GLU A 26 17.69 7.67 25.87
N GLY A 27 17.30 8.95 25.98
CA GLY A 27 15.99 9.40 25.50
C GLY A 27 15.85 9.25 23.98
N LEU A 28 16.88 9.66 23.22
CA LEU A 28 16.91 9.51 21.76
C LEU A 28 16.99 8.04 21.34
N TYR A 29 17.79 7.22 22.02
CA TYR A 29 17.94 5.80 21.67
C TYR A 29 16.64 5.04 21.90
N THR A 30 15.97 5.32 23.01
CA THR A 30 14.63 4.76 23.30
C THR A 30 13.63 5.19 22.24
N ALA A 31 13.65 6.46 21.80
CA ALA A 31 12.78 6.92 20.72
C ALA A 31 13.05 6.20 19.39
N ILE A 32 14.34 6.02 19.03
CA ILE A 32 14.75 5.26 17.84
C ILE A 32 14.23 3.82 17.90
N GLU A 33 14.35 3.13 19.04
CA GLU A 33 13.84 1.77 19.24
C GLU A 33 12.32 1.69 19.08
N VAL A 34 11.59 2.69 19.58
CA VAL A 34 10.13 2.81 19.39
C VAL A 34 9.79 2.99 17.91
N HIS A 35 10.52 3.85 17.20
CA HIS A 35 10.33 4.05 15.76
C HIS A 35 10.65 2.78 14.98
N TRP A 36 11.74 2.09 15.32
CA TRP A 36 12.15 0.85 14.67
C TRP A 36 11.11 -0.25 14.82
N SER A 37 10.62 -0.48 16.03
CA SER A 37 9.57 -1.45 16.31
C SER A 37 8.30 -1.15 15.52
N ALA A 38 7.91 0.13 15.44
CA ALA A 38 6.76 0.55 14.66
C ALA A 38 6.97 0.38 13.14
N ILE A 39 8.18 0.63 12.62
CA ILE A 39 8.52 0.38 11.21
C ILE A 39 8.35 -1.11 10.87
N GLN A 40 8.86 -2.01 11.72
CA GLN A 40 8.73 -3.45 11.48
C GLN A 40 7.27 -3.89 11.44
N ALA A 41 6.45 -3.39 12.38
CA ALA A 41 5.02 -3.66 12.38
C ALA A 41 4.33 -3.14 11.11
N GLU A 42 4.69 -1.94 10.66
CA GLU A 42 4.09 -1.32 9.47
C GLU A 42 4.47 -2.04 8.17
N ILE A 43 5.69 -2.56 8.06
CA ILE A 43 6.12 -3.37 6.91
C ILE A 43 5.25 -4.63 6.80
N VAL A 44 5.05 -5.35 7.91
CA VAL A 44 4.18 -6.54 7.93
C VAL A 44 2.75 -6.17 7.52
N LYS A 45 2.26 -5.01 7.97
CA LYS A 45 0.93 -4.51 7.63
C LYS A 45 0.79 -4.18 6.14
N ILE A 46 1.79 -3.53 5.53
CA ILE A 46 1.82 -3.24 4.09
C ILE A 46 1.81 -4.55 3.28
N ASP A 47 2.56 -5.57 3.69
CA ASP A 47 2.54 -6.89 3.05
C ASP A 47 1.14 -7.55 3.11
N MET A 48 0.45 -7.43 4.24
CA MET A 48 -0.92 -7.90 4.37
C MET A 48 -1.88 -7.10 3.48
N LEU A 49 -1.74 -5.79 3.44
CA LEU A 49 -2.55 -4.91 2.59
C LEU A 49 -2.34 -5.22 1.10
N ARG A 50 -1.11 -5.49 0.67
CA ARG A 50 -0.81 -5.94 -0.69
C ARG A 50 -1.62 -7.19 -1.06
N LYS A 51 -1.66 -8.20 -0.19
CA LYS A 51 -2.47 -9.42 -0.41
C LYS A 51 -3.97 -9.12 -0.46
N GLN A 52 -4.44 -8.18 0.34
CA GLN A 52 -5.85 -7.74 0.29
C GLN A 52 -6.17 -7.03 -1.03
N VAL A 53 -5.24 -6.22 -1.55
CA VAL A 53 -5.35 -5.59 -2.86
C VAL A 53 -5.48 -6.65 -3.95
N ASP A 54 -4.63 -7.68 -3.95
CA ASP A 54 -4.69 -8.78 -4.91
C ASP A 54 -6.05 -9.51 -4.86
N GLY A 55 -6.53 -9.82 -3.64
CA GLY A 55 -7.84 -10.44 -3.44
C GLY A 55 -8.99 -9.59 -3.98
N MET A 56 -8.99 -8.28 -3.66
CA MET A 56 -10.02 -7.35 -4.13
C MET A 56 -10.00 -7.17 -5.65
N MET A 57 -8.81 -7.11 -6.27
CA MET A 57 -8.67 -7.05 -7.73
C MET A 57 -9.20 -8.32 -8.41
N SER A 58 -8.95 -9.49 -7.83
CA SER A 58 -9.51 -10.75 -8.29
C SER A 58 -11.03 -10.79 -8.18
N GLU A 59 -11.58 -10.28 -7.07
CA GLU A 59 -13.03 -10.21 -6.85
C GLU A 59 -13.71 -9.28 -7.86
N LEU A 60 -13.15 -8.08 -8.09
CA LEU A 60 -13.65 -7.13 -9.09
C LEU A 60 -13.63 -7.74 -10.50
N SER A 61 -12.54 -8.43 -10.84
CA SER A 61 -12.42 -9.13 -12.13
C SER A 61 -13.46 -10.24 -12.29
N GLY A 62 -13.73 -11.01 -11.23
CA GLY A 62 -14.75 -12.06 -11.24
C GLY A 62 -16.19 -11.54 -11.36
N LEU A 63 -16.49 -10.38 -10.76
CA LEU A 63 -17.81 -9.74 -10.87
C LEU A 63 -18.02 -9.08 -12.23
N ASN A 64 -16.95 -8.58 -12.86
CA ASN A 64 -17.00 -7.87 -14.14
C ASN A 64 -17.19 -8.81 -15.34
N ARG A 65 -18.34 -9.50 -15.38
CA ARG A 65 -18.76 -10.37 -16.48
C ARG A 65 -19.88 -9.76 -17.31
N ASP A 66 -20.12 -10.34 -18.48
CA ASP A 66 -21.31 -10.02 -19.26
C ASP A 66 -22.57 -10.65 -18.63
N LEU A 67 -23.72 -10.01 -18.88
CA LEU A 67 -25.02 -10.59 -18.55
C LEU A 67 -25.25 -11.83 -19.43
N ASN A 68 -25.71 -12.91 -18.82
CA ASN A 68 -26.05 -14.13 -19.57
C ASN A 68 -27.39 -13.97 -20.32
N TYR A 69 -27.78 -14.99 -21.08
CA TYR A 69 -29.00 -14.94 -21.91
C TYR A 69 -30.27 -14.61 -21.10
N ASP A 70 -30.49 -15.31 -19.99
CA ASP A 70 -31.67 -15.09 -19.13
C ASP A 70 -31.67 -13.69 -18.53
N GLU A 71 -30.52 -13.23 -18.04
CA GLU A 71 -30.33 -11.88 -17.50
C GLU A 71 -30.63 -10.83 -18.57
N ASN A 72 -30.11 -10.99 -19.79
CA ASN A 72 -30.35 -10.05 -20.88
C ASN A 72 -31.81 -9.99 -21.34
N THR A 73 -32.51 -11.12 -21.25
CA THR A 73 -33.91 -11.27 -21.69
C THR A 73 -34.89 -10.66 -20.68
N HIS A 74 -34.59 -10.74 -19.38
CA HIS A 74 -35.48 -10.28 -18.32
C HIS A 74 -35.07 -8.95 -17.66
N THR A 75 -34.11 -8.24 -18.25
CA THR A 75 -33.66 -6.92 -17.79
C THR A 75 -34.23 -5.79 -18.63
N SER A 76 -34.53 -4.67 -17.97
CA SER A 76 -34.90 -3.43 -18.64
C SER A 76 -33.67 -2.69 -19.16
N ARG A 77 -33.89 -1.65 -19.98
CA ARG A 77 -32.81 -0.74 -20.39
C ARG A 77 -32.13 -0.07 -19.18
N GLN A 78 -32.91 0.32 -18.17
CA GLN A 78 -32.38 0.92 -16.95
C GLN A 78 -31.45 -0.03 -16.19
N ASP A 79 -31.75 -1.33 -16.14
CA ASP A 79 -30.90 -2.33 -15.49
C ASP A 79 -29.56 -2.48 -16.23
N LYS A 80 -29.60 -2.42 -17.56
CA LYS A 80 -28.41 -2.49 -18.41
C LYS A 80 -27.53 -1.26 -18.25
N ASP A 81 -28.12 -0.06 -18.24
CA ASP A 81 -27.41 1.19 -17.99
C ASP A 81 -26.78 1.19 -16.58
N ALA A 82 -27.50 0.69 -15.57
CA ALA A 82 -26.98 0.55 -14.21
C ALA A 82 -25.82 -0.48 -14.12
N TRP A 83 -25.91 -1.56 -14.89
CA TRP A 83 -24.85 -2.56 -14.97
C TRP A 83 -23.60 -2.01 -15.65
N ASP A 84 -23.75 -1.29 -16.76
CA ASP A 84 -22.62 -0.67 -17.47
C ASP A 84 -21.90 0.38 -16.60
N ASP A 85 -22.65 1.17 -15.84
CA ASP A 85 -22.07 2.10 -14.88
C ASP A 85 -21.37 1.36 -13.72
N ALA A 86 -21.96 0.29 -13.18
CA ALA A 86 -21.30 -0.54 -12.18
C ALA A 86 -19.97 -1.13 -12.71
N ARG A 87 -19.94 -1.60 -13.97
CA ARG A 87 -18.70 -2.07 -14.63
C ARG A 87 -17.68 -0.96 -14.82
N ARG A 88 -18.11 0.25 -15.15
CA ARG A 88 -17.22 1.42 -15.20
C ARG A 88 -16.59 1.68 -13.83
N MET A 89 -17.39 1.66 -12.76
CA MET A 89 -16.89 1.85 -11.38
C MET A 89 -15.93 0.74 -10.95
N MET A 90 -16.24 -0.53 -11.26
CA MET A 90 -15.33 -1.65 -11.00
C MET A 90 -13.98 -1.50 -11.71
N ARG A 91 -13.98 -1.07 -12.99
CA ARG A 91 -12.74 -0.80 -13.74
C ARG A 91 -11.93 0.35 -13.12
N ASN A 92 -12.59 1.40 -12.67
CA ASN A 92 -11.94 2.52 -11.99
C ASN A 92 -11.30 2.07 -10.67
N ALA A 93 -12.03 1.32 -9.85
CA ALA A 93 -11.53 0.74 -8.60
C ALA A 93 -10.33 -0.18 -8.84
N HIS A 94 -10.40 -1.04 -9.85
CA HIS A 94 -9.29 -1.92 -10.24
C HIS A 94 -8.05 -1.11 -10.66
N MET A 95 -8.23 -0.01 -11.40
CA MET A 95 -7.11 0.86 -11.78
C MET A 95 -6.46 1.53 -10.56
N GLN A 96 -7.25 2.00 -9.59
CA GLN A 96 -6.73 2.58 -8.36
C GLN A 96 -5.96 1.55 -7.53
N LEU A 97 -6.53 0.37 -7.33
CA LEU A 97 -5.90 -0.74 -6.63
C LEU A 97 -4.58 -1.17 -7.29
N SER A 98 -4.53 -1.22 -8.63
CA SER A 98 -3.29 -1.52 -9.36
C SER A 98 -2.19 -0.47 -9.12
N ARG A 99 -2.55 0.82 -8.97
CA ARG A 99 -1.58 1.86 -8.60
C ARG A 99 -1.07 1.67 -7.17
N CYS A 100 -1.96 1.34 -6.23
CA CYS A 100 -1.60 1.03 -4.85
C CYS A 100 -0.67 -0.20 -4.76
N GLN A 101 -0.96 -1.26 -5.51
CA GLN A 101 -0.12 -2.44 -5.60
C GLN A 101 1.29 -2.08 -6.08
N LYS A 102 1.41 -1.31 -7.17
CA LYS A 102 2.71 -0.81 -7.64
C LYS A 102 3.42 0.06 -6.61
N ALA A 103 2.69 0.88 -5.86
CA ALA A 103 3.28 1.71 -4.81
C ALA A 103 3.83 0.86 -3.66
N CYS A 104 3.16 -0.24 -3.29
CA CYS A 104 3.71 -1.23 -2.35
C CYS A 104 5.00 -1.85 -2.90
N ASP A 105 5.01 -2.28 -4.17
CA ASP A 105 6.15 -2.98 -4.78
C ASP A 105 7.37 -2.07 -4.96
N VAL A 106 7.15 -0.85 -5.48
CA VAL A 106 8.20 0.16 -5.66
C VAL A 106 8.67 0.66 -4.31
N GLY A 107 7.74 0.88 -3.37
CA GLY A 107 8.06 1.24 -1.99
C GLY A 107 8.98 0.20 -1.36
N ASP A 108 8.64 -1.09 -1.45
CA ASP A 108 9.45 -2.20 -0.93
C ASP A 108 10.84 -2.22 -1.59
N THR A 109 10.90 -2.11 -2.92
CA THR A 109 12.17 -2.14 -3.67
C THR A 109 13.08 -0.95 -3.35
N GLN A 110 12.53 0.28 -3.33
CA GLN A 110 13.31 1.50 -3.03
C GLN A 110 13.71 1.55 -1.55
N SER A 111 12.90 0.96 -0.68
CA SER A 111 13.14 0.97 0.75
C SER A 111 14.04 -0.16 1.23
N ALA A 112 14.30 -1.19 0.40
CA ALA A 112 15.10 -2.35 0.79
C ALA A 112 16.48 -1.95 1.36
N GLY A 113 17.22 -1.08 0.65
CA GLY A 113 18.51 -0.58 1.12
C GLY A 113 18.41 0.27 2.39
N LYS A 114 17.37 1.12 2.49
CA LYS A 114 17.16 1.97 3.66
C LYS A 114 16.76 1.17 4.90
N LYS A 115 15.95 0.12 4.72
CA LYS A 115 15.56 -0.83 5.75
C LYS A 115 16.77 -1.61 6.27
N GLU A 116 17.62 -2.10 5.37
CA GLU A 116 18.82 -2.85 5.77
C GLU A 116 19.79 -1.94 6.53
N TRP A 117 20.00 -0.70 6.05
CA TRP A 117 20.81 0.28 6.77
C TRP A 117 20.25 0.60 8.17
N MET A 118 18.94 0.83 8.30
CA MET A 118 18.30 1.07 9.60
C MET A 118 18.44 -0.13 10.54
N LYS A 119 18.31 -1.35 10.00
CA LYS A 119 18.49 -2.59 10.77
C LYS A 119 19.93 -2.73 11.26
N GLU A 120 20.90 -2.56 10.37
CA GLU A 120 22.32 -2.64 10.72
C GLU A 120 22.67 -1.61 11.80
N LEU A 121 22.22 -0.36 11.64
CA LEU A 121 22.43 0.70 12.61
C LEU A 121 21.78 0.36 13.97
N HIS A 122 20.55 -0.15 13.94
CA HIS A 122 19.85 -0.58 15.14
C HIS A 122 20.61 -1.68 15.88
N ASP A 123 21.00 -2.74 15.17
CA ASP A 123 21.59 -3.95 15.77
C ASP A 123 23.04 -3.73 16.22
N THR A 124 23.81 -2.91 15.49
CA THR A 124 25.24 -2.71 15.74
C THR A 124 25.55 -1.54 16.66
N GLN A 125 24.64 -0.55 16.77
CA GLN A 125 24.90 0.69 17.52
C GLN A 125 23.79 1.02 18.54
N ILE A 126 22.52 1.03 18.14
CA ILE A 126 21.43 1.45 19.04
C ILE A 126 21.21 0.43 20.16
N LEU A 127 20.97 -0.83 19.82
CA LEU A 127 20.73 -1.91 20.76
C LEU A 127 21.89 -2.12 21.76
N PRO A 128 23.16 -2.17 21.34
CA PRO A 128 24.29 -2.28 22.27
C PRO A 128 24.67 -0.95 22.96
N ARG A 129 23.88 0.13 22.78
CA ARG A 129 24.12 1.46 23.35
C ARG A 129 25.53 1.99 23.04
N ARG A 130 25.98 1.82 21.80
CA ARG A 130 27.24 2.40 21.34
C ARG A 130 27.00 3.83 20.89
N PRO A 131 27.86 4.79 21.25
CA PRO A 131 27.75 6.17 20.78
C PRO A 131 27.68 6.23 19.26
N ILE A 132 26.77 7.07 18.75
CA ILE A 132 26.55 7.29 17.31
C ILE A 132 26.78 8.75 16.99
N GLU A 133 27.25 8.99 15.77
CA GLU A 133 27.36 10.34 15.24
C GLU A 133 25.96 10.90 14.94
N ASN A 134 25.68 12.10 15.44
CA ASN A 134 24.45 12.83 15.17
C ASN A 134 23.14 12.03 15.43
N PRO A 135 22.88 11.62 16.70
CA PRO A 135 21.72 10.81 17.06
C PRO A 135 20.37 11.44 16.70
N THR A 136 20.29 12.78 16.70
CA THR A 136 19.08 13.52 16.33
C THR A 136 18.75 13.36 14.85
N ALA A 137 19.75 13.42 13.96
CA ALA A 137 19.51 13.19 12.53
C ALA A 137 19.08 11.75 12.25
N ILE A 138 19.70 10.79 12.96
CA ILE A 138 19.34 9.38 12.86
C ILE A 138 17.89 9.14 13.30
N GLU A 139 17.45 9.68 14.44
CA GLU A 139 16.05 9.60 14.85
C GLU A 139 15.11 10.18 13.79
N GLY A 140 15.47 11.33 13.21
CA GLY A 140 14.71 11.96 12.13
C GLY A 140 14.54 11.05 10.91
N GLU A 141 15.57 10.28 10.53
CA GLU A 141 15.50 9.30 9.44
C GLU A 141 14.51 8.17 9.73
N PHE A 142 14.57 7.59 10.93
CA PHE A 142 13.62 6.54 11.36
C PHE A 142 12.19 7.08 11.38
N GLN A 143 12.00 8.27 11.93
CA GLN A 143 10.70 8.92 11.98
C GLN A 143 10.15 9.20 10.57
N HIS A 144 10.99 9.71 9.67
CA HIS A 144 10.60 10.01 8.29
C HIS A 144 10.18 8.73 7.54
N PHE A 145 10.99 7.68 7.64
CA PHE A 145 10.68 6.40 7.00
C PHE A 145 9.37 5.80 7.52
N ARG A 146 9.15 5.83 8.85
CA ARG A 146 7.88 5.44 9.45
C ARG A 146 6.69 6.22 8.88
N LYS A 147 6.80 7.55 8.75
CA LYS A 147 5.74 8.41 8.18
C LYS A 147 5.43 8.06 6.72
N MET A 148 6.44 7.72 5.92
CA MET A 148 6.24 7.25 4.55
C MET A 148 5.40 5.97 4.51
N LEU A 149 5.72 4.98 5.37
CA LEU A 149 4.97 3.73 5.43
C LEU A 149 3.51 3.95 5.86
N ILE A 150 3.28 4.76 6.90
CA ILE A 150 1.92 5.12 7.35
C ILE A 150 1.12 5.83 6.24
N THR A 151 1.78 6.67 5.45
CA THR A 151 1.14 7.37 4.33
C THR A 151 0.70 6.38 3.25
N LEU A 152 1.56 5.42 2.90
CA LEU A 152 1.24 4.34 1.96
C LEU A 152 0.09 3.48 2.50
N GLU A 153 0.14 3.10 3.78
CA GLU A 153 -0.91 2.34 4.44
C GLU A 153 -2.29 3.02 4.30
N ASN A 154 -2.36 4.31 4.64
CA ASN A 154 -3.60 5.08 4.53
C ASN A 154 -4.14 5.16 3.10
N GLN A 155 -3.26 5.31 2.10
CA GLN A 155 -3.64 5.32 0.70
C GLN A 155 -4.23 3.98 0.25
N VAL A 156 -3.59 2.87 0.64
CA VAL A 156 -4.07 1.52 0.29
C VAL A 156 -5.40 1.22 0.95
N ASN A 157 -5.56 1.54 2.25
CA ASN A 157 -6.82 1.38 2.97
C ASN A 157 -7.97 2.18 2.34
N ALA A 158 -7.72 3.43 1.95
CA ALA A 158 -8.72 4.26 1.29
C ALA A 158 -9.16 3.64 -0.06
N ALA A 159 -8.21 3.14 -0.86
CA ALA A 159 -8.50 2.48 -2.12
C ALA A 159 -9.29 1.17 -1.93
N LEU A 160 -8.93 0.35 -0.94
CA LEU A 160 -9.67 -0.87 -0.59
C LEU A 160 -11.10 -0.57 -0.15
N ALA A 161 -11.30 0.43 0.70
CA ALA A 161 -12.64 0.82 1.17
C ALA A 161 -13.51 1.34 0.01
N SER A 162 -12.95 2.16 -0.88
CA SER A 162 -13.65 2.63 -2.09
C SER A 162 -14.00 1.47 -3.02
N ALA A 163 -13.07 0.54 -3.26
CA ALA A 163 -13.32 -0.64 -4.10
C ALA A 163 -14.43 -1.54 -3.53
N ALA A 164 -14.44 -1.75 -2.21
CA ALA A 164 -15.45 -2.57 -1.55
C ALA A 164 -16.85 -1.96 -1.66
N THR A 165 -16.98 -0.65 -1.49
CA THR A 165 -18.27 0.06 -1.48
C THR A 165 -18.79 0.38 -2.88
N GLU A 166 -17.97 1.03 -3.70
CA GLU A 166 -18.35 1.54 -5.02
C GLU A 166 -18.18 0.51 -6.14
N GLY A 167 -17.19 -0.37 -6.04
CA GLY A 167 -16.97 -1.45 -6.99
C GLY A 167 -17.86 -2.65 -6.67
N VAL A 168 -17.49 -3.41 -5.65
CA VAL A 168 -18.13 -4.68 -5.28
C VAL A 168 -19.57 -4.46 -4.82
N GLY A 169 -19.80 -3.55 -3.87
CA GLY A 169 -21.11 -3.31 -3.28
C GLY A 169 -22.14 -2.81 -4.30
N ARG A 170 -21.74 -1.99 -5.27
CA ARG A 170 -22.62 -1.54 -6.36
C ARG A 170 -22.92 -2.68 -7.32
N ALA A 171 -21.90 -3.40 -7.80
CA ALA A 171 -22.07 -4.50 -8.74
C ALA A 171 -22.97 -5.61 -8.18
N ARG A 172 -22.77 -6.01 -6.92
CA ARG A 172 -23.60 -7.01 -6.25
C ARG A 172 -25.06 -6.59 -6.15
N ARG A 173 -25.35 -5.31 -5.85
CA ARG A 173 -26.72 -4.79 -5.79
C ARG A 173 -27.42 -4.90 -7.14
N VAL A 174 -26.78 -4.42 -8.20
CA VAL A 174 -27.34 -4.48 -9.57
C VAL A 174 -27.58 -5.93 -9.99
N LEU A 175 -26.60 -6.82 -9.81
CA LEU A 175 -26.76 -8.24 -10.14
C LEU A 175 -27.87 -8.93 -9.32
N ALA A 176 -28.05 -8.56 -8.06
CA ALA A 176 -29.12 -9.12 -7.22
C ALA A 176 -30.52 -8.68 -7.67
N GLU A 177 -30.67 -7.43 -8.11
CA GLU A 177 -31.91 -6.91 -8.68
C GLU A 177 -32.25 -7.64 -10.00
N ILE A 178 -31.25 -7.78 -10.88
CA ILE A 178 -31.38 -8.54 -12.13
C ILE A 178 -31.79 -9.99 -11.85
N ALA A 179 -31.09 -10.67 -10.93
CA ALA A 179 -31.39 -12.06 -10.56
C ALA A 179 -32.82 -12.20 -10.00
N THR A 180 -33.31 -11.20 -9.26
CA THR A 180 -34.68 -11.19 -8.75
C THR A 180 -35.71 -11.12 -9.88
N LYS A 181 -35.46 -10.32 -10.92
CA LYS A 181 -36.33 -10.24 -12.11
C LYS A 181 -36.35 -11.54 -12.89
N VAL A 182 -35.17 -12.15 -13.12
CA VAL A 182 -35.05 -13.47 -13.77
C VAL A 182 -35.84 -14.53 -13.01
N ARG A 183 -35.71 -14.60 -11.67
CA ARG A 183 -36.46 -15.56 -10.84
C ARG A 183 -37.96 -15.34 -10.88
N LYS A 184 -38.43 -14.09 -10.94
CA LYS A 184 -39.86 -13.78 -11.07
C LYS A 184 -40.39 -14.23 -12.43
N ALA A 185 -39.65 -13.98 -13.50
CA ALA A 185 -40.03 -14.39 -14.85
C ALA A 185 -40.09 -15.91 -15.02
N LYS A 186 -39.23 -16.68 -14.33
CA LYS A 186 -39.24 -18.15 -14.36
C LYS A 186 -40.37 -18.81 -13.54
N LYS A 187 -41.07 -18.06 -12.70
CA LYS A 187 -42.20 -18.54 -11.88
C LYS A 187 -43.56 -18.31 -12.56
N VAL A 188 -43.55 -17.63 -13.70
CA VAL A 188 -44.71 -17.39 -14.59
C VAL A 188 -44.61 -18.38 -15.73
#